data_AF-A0A2I1HQ32-F1
#
_entry.id   AF-A0A2I1HQ32-F1
#
_cell.length_a   1.000
_cell.length_b   1.000
_cell.length_c   1.000
_cell.angle_alpha   90.00
_cell.angle_beta   90.00
_cell.angle_gamma   90.00
#
_symmetry.space_group_name_H-M   'P 1'
#
loop_
_entity.id
_entity.type
_entity.pdbx_description
1 polymer ?
#
loop_
_entity_poly.entity_id
_entity_poly.type
_entity_poly.pdbx_seq_one_letter_code
_entity_poly.pdbx_strand_id
1 'polypeptide(L)'
;KSTKDSFIFSFTNKNNFRTAKVVYSKEDQHSVRCYEYCGPFFGFGDLYTNYAFSNVWKTEFRRSYPTLDLPDSMNVDDYEVFQVIKK
;
A
#
# COMPACT_ATOMS: atom_id res chain seq x y z
N LYS A 1 12.77 -0.87 -3.54
CA LYS A 1 13.38 -1.42 -2.31
C LYS A 1 12.74 -2.75 -1.99
N SER A 2 13.53 -3.74 -1.59
CA SER A 2 13.06 -5.05 -1.12
C SER A 2 13.30 -5.16 0.39
N THR A 3 12.28 -5.54 1.16
CA THR A 3 12.39 -5.84 2.60
C THR A 3 11.18 -6.64 3.09
N LYS A 4 11.39 -7.57 4.03
CA LYS A 4 10.33 -8.29 4.74
C LYS A 4 9.59 -7.42 5.76
N ASP A 5 10.23 -6.33 6.20
CA ASP A 5 9.67 -5.44 7.22
C ASP A 5 8.60 -4.51 6.63
N SER A 6 8.42 -4.51 5.31
CA SER A 6 7.33 -3.78 4.68
C SER A 6 6.01 -4.52 4.90
N PHE A 7 5.00 -3.80 5.34
CA PHE A 7 3.65 -4.32 5.57
C PHE A 7 2.60 -3.38 5.01
N ILE A 8 1.45 -3.95 4.63
CA ILE A 8 0.22 -3.22 4.32
C ILE A 8 -0.81 -3.63 5.37
N PHE A 9 -1.56 -2.67 5.87
CA PHE A 9 -2.65 -2.94 6.81
C PHE A 9 -3.91 -2.18 6.41
N SER A 10 -5.05 -2.72 6.82
CA SER A 10 -6.35 -2.08 6.62
C SER A 10 -7.23 -2.31 7.83
N PHE A 11 -8.13 -1.36 8.07
CA PHE A 11 -9.16 -1.45 9.10
C PHE A 11 -10.46 -0.95 8.50
N THR A 12 -11.52 -1.75 8.63
CA THR A 12 -12.87 -1.37 8.20
C THR A 12 -13.53 -0.38 9.16
N ASN A 13 -13.08 -0.36 10.41
CA ASN A 13 -13.56 0.54 11.44
C ASN A 13 -12.37 1.17 12.18
N LYS A 14 -12.19 2.48 12.02
CA LYS A 14 -11.12 3.27 12.66
C LYS A 14 -11.14 3.23 14.20
N ASN A 15 -12.28 2.89 14.80
CA ASN A 15 -12.46 2.80 16.25
C ASN A 15 -12.28 1.37 16.79
N ASN A 16 -12.12 0.36 15.93
CA ASN A 16 -11.95 -1.03 16.34
C ASN A 16 -10.70 -1.65 15.72
N PHE A 17 -9.58 -1.56 16.44
CA PHE A 17 -8.30 -2.13 15.99
C PHE A 17 -8.26 -3.66 15.97
N ARG A 18 -9.18 -4.35 16.66
CA ARG A 18 -9.19 -5.82 16.70
C ARG A 18 -9.53 -6.44 15.35
N THR A 19 -10.16 -5.67 14.46
CA THR A 19 -10.52 -6.11 13.11
C THR A 19 -9.51 -5.67 12.05
N ALA A 20 -8.36 -5.10 12.46
CA ALA A 20 -7.32 -4.73 11.53
C ALA A 20 -6.72 -5.99 10.88
N LYS A 21 -6.55 -5.95 9.56
CA LYS A 21 -5.80 -6.95 8.82
C LYS A 21 -4.42 -6.37 8.53
N VAL A 22 -3.38 -7.19 8.67
CA VAL A 22 -2.00 -6.83 8.33
C VAL A 22 -1.38 -7.95 7.51
N VAL A 23 -0.65 -7.58 6.46
CA VAL A 23 0.09 -8.51 5.61
C VAL A 23 1.51 -7.99 5.40
N TYR A 24 2.47 -8.91 5.36
CA TYR A 24 3.88 -8.60 5.18
C TYR A 24 4.35 -8.94 3.76
N SER A 25 5.40 -8.28 3.31
CA SER A 25 5.99 -8.53 1.98
C SER A 25 6.55 -9.96 1.89
N LYS A 26 6.26 -10.64 0.78
CA LYS A 26 6.68 -12.03 0.49
C LYS A 26 8.13 -12.17 0.03
N GLU A 27 9.03 -11.26 0.41
CA GLU A 27 10.44 -11.25 -0.03
C GLU A 27 10.68 -10.99 -1.51
N ASP A 28 9.73 -10.36 -2.19
CA ASP A 28 9.97 -10.00 -3.57
C ASP A 28 10.91 -8.78 -3.68
N GLN A 29 11.43 -8.55 -4.88
CA GLN A 29 12.35 -7.43 -5.13
C GLN A 29 11.64 -6.05 -5.10
N HIS A 30 10.34 -6.00 -4.78
CA HIS A 30 9.45 -4.90 -5.14
C HIS A 30 8.58 -4.38 -4.00
N SER A 31 8.93 -4.59 -2.72
CA SER A 31 8.15 -4.14 -1.56
C SER A 31 7.67 -2.68 -1.65
N VAL A 32 8.55 -1.75 -2.07
CA VAL A 32 8.22 -0.34 -2.37
C VAL A 32 8.94 0.11 -3.64
N ARG A 33 8.25 0.83 -4.52
CA ARG A 33 8.78 1.36 -5.79
C ARG A 33 8.55 2.87 -5.86
N CYS A 34 9.40 3.55 -6.62
CA CYS A 34 9.30 4.99 -6.86
C CYS A 34 9.30 5.19 -8.37
N TYR A 35 8.14 5.49 -8.95
CA TYR A 35 8.00 5.87 -10.36
C TYR A 35 7.79 7.36 -10.46
N GLU A 36 8.40 7.99 -11.46
CA GLU A 36 8.27 9.43 -11.71
C GLU A 36 6.81 9.86 -11.97
N TYR A 37 5.98 8.96 -12.51
CA TYR A 37 4.58 9.19 -12.83
C TYR A 37 3.59 8.62 -11.80
N CYS A 38 4.08 8.10 -10.67
CA CYS A 38 3.25 7.59 -9.58
C CYS A 38 3.51 8.31 -8.26
N GLY A 39 2.48 8.36 -7.42
CA GLY A 39 2.64 8.63 -6.00
C GLY A 39 3.20 7.41 -5.26
N PRO A 40 2.71 7.11 -4.04
CA PRO A 40 3.06 5.88 -3.35
C PRO A 40 2.79 4.63 -4.21
N PHE A 41 3.76 3.71 -4.24
CA PHE A 41 3.65 2.45 -4.99
C PHE A 41 4.23 1.31 -4.16
N PHE A 42 3.34 0.45 -3.66
CA PHE A 42 3.67 -0.71 -2.85
C PHE A 42 3.57 -1.99 -3.68
N GLY A 43 4.59 -2.84 -3.55
CA GLY A 43 4.65 -4.11 -4.26
C GLY A 43 4.82 -3.95 -5.77
N PHE A 44 4.39 -4.96 -6.50
CA PHE A 44 4.29 -4.98 -7.95
C PHE A 44 2.88 -4.57 -8.35
N GLY A 45 2.38 -3.45 -7.83
CA GLY A 45 1.01 -2.98 -8.07
C GLY A 45 0.00 -3.61 -7.12
N ASP A 46 0.45 -3.94 -5.91
CA ASP A 46 -0.39 -4.42 -4.82
C ASP A 46 -1.24 -3.27 -4.26
N LEU A 47 -0.68 -2.06 -4.19
CA LEU A 47 -1.39 -0.84 -3.83
C LEU A 47 -0.63 0.38 -4.37
N TYR A 48 -1.24 1.18 -5.25
CA TYR A 48 -0.56 2.33 -5.82
C TYR A 48 -1.53 3.43 -6.27
N THR A 49 -0.98 4.63 -6.49
CA THR A 49 -1.68 5.72 -7.18
C THR A 49 -0.81 6.29 -8.31
N ASN A 50 -1.44 6.68 -9.40
CA ASN A 50 -0.80 7.26 -10.59
C ASN A 50 -1.31 8.70 -10.75
N TYR A 51 -0.41 9.64 -11.06
CA TYR A 51 -0.77 11.05 -11.17
C TYR A 51 -1.77 11.35 -12.31
N ALA A 52 -1.90 10.47 -13.30
CA ALA A 52 -2.90 10.56 -14.35
C ALA A 52 -4.35 10.32 -13.85
N PHE A 53 -4.51 9.62 -12.72
CA PHE A 53 -5.81 9.37 -12.08
C PHE A 53 -5.79 9.98 -10.69
N SER A 54 -5.87 11.31 -10.63
CA SER A 54 -5.93 12.05 -9.36
C SER A 54 -6.96 11.42 -8.42
N ASN A 55 -6.55 11.14 -7.19
CA ASN A 55 -7.40 10.63 -6.10
C ASN A 55 -7.88 9.18 -6.24
N VAL A 56 -7.35 8.41 -7.20
CA VAL A 56 -7.68 6.98 -7.32
C VAL A 56 -6.46 6.14 -6.93
N TRP A 57 -6.70 5.21 -6.00
CA TRP A 57 -5.77 4.15 -5.66
C TRP A 57 -6.22 2.86 -6.30
N LYS A 58 -5.27 2.08 -6.81
CA LYS A 58 -5.52 0.84 -7.54
C LYS A 58 -4.77 -0.33 -6.94
N THR A 59 -5.33 -1.52 -7.16
CA THR A 59 -4.69 -2.80 -6.89
C THR A 59 -4.84 -3.67 -8.13
N GLU A 60 -3.74 -4.19 -8.67
CA GLU A 60 -3.76 -4.87 -9.98
C GLU A 60 -3.19 -6.30 -9.87
N PHE A 61 -1.93 -6.46 -9.46
CA PHE A 61 -1.24 -7.74 -9.57
C PHE A 61 -1.18 -8.55 -8.26
N ARG A 62 -1.26 -7.89 -7.09
CA ARG A 62 -1.32 -8.53 -5.75
C ARG A 62 -0.26 -9.64 -5.54
N ARG A 63 0.98 -9.39 -5.95
CA ARG A 63 2.06 -10.40 -5.96
C ARG A 63 2.97 -10.29 -4.74
N SER A 64 3.32 -9.07 -4.37
CA SER A 64 4.36 -8.78 -3.38
C SER A 64 3.88 -8.99 -1.95
N TYR A 65 2.57 -8.94 -1.73
CA TYR A 65 1.93 -9.15 -0.44
C TYR A 65 0.87 -10.26 -0.55
N PRO A 66 0.53 -10.94 0.55
CA PRO A 66 -0.73 -11.68 0.65
C PRO A 66 -1.94 -10.76 0.39
N THR A 67 -3.01 -11.30 -0.18
CA THR A 67 -4.21 -10.50 -0.48
C THR A 67 -4.87 -9.98 0.81
N LEU A 68 -5.29 -8.72 0.78
CA LEU A 68 -6.10 -8.07 1.82
C LEU A 68 -7.58 -7.93 1.41
N ASP A 69 -7.95 -8.47 0.25
CA ASP A 69 -9.28 -8.32 -0.37
C ASP A 69 -9.67 -6.85 -0.62
N LEU A 70 -8.68 -6.05 -1.01
CA LEU A 70 -8.89 -4.65 -1.40
C LEU A 70 -9.63 -4.57 -2.75
N PRO A 71 -10.53 -3.58 -2.94
CA PRO A 71 -11.11 -3.28 -4.24
C PRO A 71 -10.04 -2.95 -5.29
N ASP A 72 -10.31 -3.29 -6.55
CA ASP A 72 -9.40 -2.97 -7.66
C ASP A 72 -9.16 -1.46 -7.84
N SER A 73 -10.15 -0.64 -7.44
CA SER A 73 -10.10 0.82 -7.50
C SER A 73 -10.79 1.40 -6.28
N MET A 74 -10.17 2.40 -5.66
CA MET A 74 -10.65 3.10 -4.48
C MET A 74 -10.49 4.62 -4.69
N ASN A 75 -11.56 5.38 -4.45
CA ASN A 75 -11.45 6.83 -4.34
C ASN A 75 -10.85 7.16 -2.98
N VAL A 76 -9.82 8.00 -2.98
CA VAL A 76 -9.08 8.39 -1.79
C VAL A 76 -9.16 9.91 -1.65
N ASP A 77 -9.67 10.35 -0.50
CA ASP A 77 -9.82 11.78 -0.20
C ASP A 77 -8.45 12.43 0.05
N ASP A 78 -7.58 11.75 0.81
CA ASP A 78 -6.23 12.24 1.14
C ASP A 78 -5.29 11.09 1.51
N TYR A 79 -3.97 11.34 1.48
CA TYR A 79 -2.96 10.45 2.04
C TYR A 79 -1.81 11.23 2.70
N GLU A 80 -1.32 10.69 3.81
CA GLU A 80 -0.24 11.30 4.59
C GLU A 80 1.01 10.40 4.59
N VAL A 81 2.19 11.00 4.57
CA VAL A 81 3.48 10.28 4.62
C VAL A 81 4.28 10.74 5.83
N PHE A 82 4.62 9.79 6.69
CA PHE A 82 5.37 10.04 7.92
C PHE A 82 6.73 9.35 7.90
N GLN A 83 7.77 10.06 8.32
CA GLN A 83 9.09 9.50 8.57
C GLN A 83 9.34 9.43 10.09
N VAL A 84 9.61 8.23 10.60
CA VAL A 84 9.99 8.04 12.00
C VAL A 84 11.50 8.15 12.12
N ILE A 85 11.96 9.14 12.90
CA ILE A 85 13.38 9.34 13.23
C ILE A 85 13.61 9.02 14.71
N LYS A 86 14.71 8.32 15.02
CA LYS A 86 15.15 8.19 16.41
C LYS A 86 15.66 9.56 16.89
N LYS A 87 15.34 9.91 18.14
CA LYS A 87 15.91 11.08 18.81
C LYS A 87 17.36 10.82 19.21
#